data_AF-W6UI24-F1
#
_entry.id   AF-W6UI24-F1
#
_cell.length_a   1.000
_cell.length_b   1.000
_cell.length_c   1.000
_cell.angle_alpha   90.00
_cell.angle_beta   90.00
_cell.angle_gamma   90.00
#
_symmetry.space_group_name_H-M   'P 1'
#
loop_
_entity.id
_entity.type
_entity.pdbx_description
1 polymer ?
#
loop_
_entity_poly.entity_id
_entity_poly.type
_entity_poly.pdbx_seq_one_letter_code
_entity_poly.pdbx_strand_id
1 'polypeptide(L)'
;MCGGFCAGSHFVVDHQRLSGQGYCFSASLPPMLAAAAQAAVEQLGVEDGVRQSQLRDLSHRLQAALAEAPLAQFWSLDFHSNPDSPVKHIRLAVGANSMERLEHACDLAAALPRADASELKKELEATPVLLTVARHTSNTLRKIPEPSIRLALNCSMTTAELDHVCEVLRKVGETMAGAEATL
;
A
#
# COMPACT_ATOMS: atom_id res chain seq x y z
N MET A 1 13.33 -8.20 5.60
CA MET A 1 13.84 -6.88 5.12
C MET A 1 15.28 -7.12 4.69
N CYS A 2 15.69 -6.68 3.50
CA CYS A 2 17.05 -6.94 3.01
C CYS A 2 17.79 -5.61 2.77
N GLY A 3 18.77 -5.34 3.62
CA GLY A 3 19.73 -4.27 3.44
C GLY A 3 19.20 -2.84 3.58
N GLY A 4 20.10 -1.89 3.42
CA GLY A 4 19.89 -0.45 3.39
C GLY A 4 21.17 0.22 2.93
N PHE A 5 21.09 1.40 2.34
CA PHE A 5 22.25 2.16 1.89
C PHE A 5 22.07 3.65 2.23
N CYS A 6 23.18 4.37 2.30
CA CYS A 6 23.22 5.83 2.31
C CYS A 6 24.01 6.30 1.10
N ALA A 7 23.66 7.47 0.57
CA ALA A 7 24.37 8.11 -0.53
C ALA A 7 24.66 9.56 -0.14
N GLY A 8 25.86 10.04 -0.44
CA GLY A 8 26.32 11.37 -0.07
C GLY A 8 27.76 11.60 -0.54
N SER A 9 28.37 12.71 -0.11
CA SER A 9 29.78 12.94 -0.38
C SER A 9 30.66 11.89 0.31
N HIS A 10 31.85 11.66 -0.23
CA HIS A 10 32.82 10.72 0.35
C HIS A 10 33.06 11.00 1.84
N PHE A 11 33.23 12.27 2.21
CA PHE A 11 33.43 12.68 3.60
C PHE A 11 32.26 12.28 4.51
N VAL A 12 31.01 12.49 4.06
CA VAL A 12 29.82 12.15 4.86
C VAL A 12 29.66 10.65 4.99
N VAL A 13 29.86 9.91 3.91
CA VAL A 13 29.74 8.44 3.91
C VAL A 13 30.83 7.81 4.78
N ASP A 14 32.08 8.26 4.68
CA ASP A 14 33.16 7.78 5.54
C ASP A 14 32.89 8.07 7.02
N HIS A 15 32.40 9.27 7.34
CA HIS A 15 32.03 9.60 8.70
C HIS A 15 30.96 8.64 9.24
N GLN A 16 29.91 8.34 8.46
CA GLN A 16 28.88 7.36 8.83
C GLN A 16 29.43 5.93 8.93
N ARG A 17 30.36 5.56 8.04
CA ARG A 17 30.99 4.23 8.01
C ARG A 17 31.86 3.97 9.24
N LEU A 18 32.62 4.98 9.69
CA LEU A 18 33.52 4.87 10.83
C LEU A 18 32.82 5.08 12.18
N SER A 19 31.75 5.89 12.20
CA SER A 19 31.07 6.29 13.44
C SER A 19 29.74 5.58 13.66
N GLY A 20 29.19 4.93 12.63
CA GLY A 20 27.91 4.24 12.67
C GLY A 20 28.00 2.91 13.41
N GLN A 21 27.54 2.88 14.66
CA GLN A 21 27.59 1.65 15.49
C GLN A 21 26.89 0.46 14.81
N GLY A 22 25.73 0.69 14.19
CA GLY A 22 25.00 -0.35 13.46
C GLY A 22 25.73 -0.86 12.21
N TYR A 23 26.64 -0.07 11.63
CA TYR A 23 27.49 -0.49 10.53
C TYR A 23 28.69 -1.30 11.04
N CYS A 24 29.37 -0.83 12.09
CA CYS A 24 30.59 -1.46 12.62
C CYS A 24 30.34 -2.77 13.39
N PHE A 25 29.20 -2.87 14.09
CA PHE A 25 28.91 -3.98 15.00
C PHE A 25 27.76 -4.88 14.52
N SER A 26 27.49 -4.88 13.21
CA SER A 26 26.55 -5.81 12.56
C SER A 26 27.26 -6.69 11.55
N ALA A 27 26.73 -7.88 11.31
CA ALA A 27 27.15 -8.70 10.18
C ALA A 27 26.83 -7.99 8.86
N SER A 28 27.73 -8.14 7.88
CA SER A 28 27.50 -7.65 6.52
C SER A 28 26.35 -8.40 5.85
N LEU A 29 25.75 -7.78 4.83
CA LEU A 29 24.73 -8.42 4.01
C LEU A 29 25.32 -9.68 3.30
N PRO A 30 24.63 -10.83 3.31
CA PRO A 30 25.06 -12.01 2.58
C PRO A 30 25.34 -11.71 1.09
N PRO A 31 26.41 -12.26 0.48
CA PRO A 31 26.82 -11.92 -0.89
C PRO A 31 25.71 -12.08 -1.95
N MET A 32 24.89 -13.14 -1.82
CA MET A 32 23.76 -13.38 -2.73
C MET A 32 22.74 -12.25 -2.71
N LEU A 33 22.44 -11.71 -1.52
CA LEU A 33 21.49 -10.61 -1.35
C LEU A 33 22.06 -9.29 -1.86
N ALA A 34 23.37 -9.07 -1.69
CA ALA A 34 24.05 -7.91 -2.26
C ALA A 34 24.03 -7.94 -3.79
N ALA A 35 24.31 -9.09 -4.41
CA ALA A 35 24.24 -9.27 -5.86
C ALA A 35 22.82 -9.06 -6.41
N ALA A 36 21.80 -9.59 -5.72
CA ALA A 36 20.40 -9.38 -6.11
C ALA A 36 19.98 -7.90 -6.02
N ALA A 37 20.39 -7.20 -4.96
CA ALA A 37 20.13 -5.77 -4.80
C ALA A 37 20.84 -4.93 -5.88
N GLN A 38 22.09 -5.27 -6.20
CA GLN A 38 22.84 -4.62 -7.28
C GLN A 38 22.13 -4.79 -8.64
N ALA A 39 21.77 -6.03 -9.00
CA ALA A 39 21.07 -6.30 -10.26
C ALA A 39 19.73 -5.57 -10.36
N ALA A 40 18.98 -5.48 -9.24
CA ALA A 40 17.73 -4.73 -9.21
C ALA A 40 17.94 -3.23 -9.44
N VAL A 41 18.99 -2.62 -8.85
CA VAL A 41 19.31 -1.20 -9.05
C VAL A 41 19.80 -0.93 -10.48
N GLU A 42 20.66 -1.80 -11.03
CA GLU A 42 21.11 -1.70 -12.41
C GLU A 42 19.94 -1.77 -13.39
N GLN A 43 18.99 -2.69 -13.15
CA GLN A 43 17.80 -2.83 -13.97
C GLN A 43 16.91 -1.59 -13.91
N LEU A 44 16.76 -0.94 -12.76
CA LEU A 44 16.02 0.33 -12.67
C LEU A 44 16.67 1.45 -13.51
N GLY A 45 18.00 1.41 -13.68
CA GLY A 45 18.72 2.31 -14.57
C GLY A 45 18.48 1.98 -16.05
N VAL A 46 18.47 0.69 -16.41
CA VAL A 46 18.20 0.22 -17.78
C VAL A 46 16.76 0.52 -18.22
N GLU A 47 15.79 0.42 -17.31
CA GLU A 47 14.37 0.68 -17.59
C GLU A 47 14.04 2.17 -17.79
N ASP A 48 14.99 3.10 -17.54
CA ASP A 48 14.89 4.54 -17.80
C ASP A 48 13.53 5.18 -17.42
N GLY A 49 13.04 4.83 -16.22
CA GLY A 49 11.81 5.42 -15.69
C GLY A 49 10.50 4.78 -16.17
N VAL A 50 10.53 3.79 -17.08
CA VAL A 50 9.31 3.14 -17.60
C VAL A 50 8.45 2.56 -16.47
N ARG A 51 9.08 1.85 -15.54
CA ARG A 51 8.40 1.26 -14.38
C ARG A 51 7.77 2.33 -13.48
N GLN A 52 8.46 3.44 -13.28
CA GLN A 52 8.02 4.56 -12.46
C GLN A 52 6.85 5.29 -13.12
N SER A 53 6.87 5.43 -14.45
CA SER A 53 5.75 5.95 -15.24
C SER A 53 4.51 5.08 -15.07
N GLN A 54 4.63 3.77 -15.29
CA GLN A 54 3.51 2.82 -15.14
C GLN A 54 2.92 2.85 -13.72
N LEU A 55 3.78 2.87 -12.70
CA LEU A 55 3.35 2.94 -11.31
C LEU A 55 2.64 4.26 -11.00
N ARG A 56 3.10 5.38 -11.61
CA ARG A 56 2.43 6.67 -11.50
C ARG A 56 1.05 6.63 -12.16
N ASP A 57 0.92 6.08 -13.35
CA ASP A 57 -0.38 5.96 -14.04
C ASP A 57 -1.39 5.16 -13.22
N LEU A 58 -0.96 4.02 -12.64
CA LEU A 58 -1.78 3.22 -11.73
C LEU A 58 -2.17 4.01 -10.46
N SER A 59 -1.23 4.77 -9.90
CA SER A 59 -1.46 5.62 -8.73
C SER A 59 -2.49 6.72 -8.96
N HIS A 60 -2.41 7.39 -10.12
CA HIS A 60 -3.41 8.38 -10.54
C HIS A 60 -4.77 7.74 -10.76
N ARG A 61 -4.82 6.56 -11.40
CA ARG A 61 -6.07 5.83 -11.64
C ARG A 61 -6.75 5.42 -10.34
N LEU A 62 -6.01 4.89 -9.37
CA LEU A 62 -6.56 4.55 -8.05
C LEU A 62 -7.07 5.81 -7.33
N GLN A 63 -6.31 6.91 -7.36
CA GLN A 63 -6.72 8.15 -6.71
C GLN A 63 -7.99 8.72 -7.35
N ALA A 64 -8.12 8.69 -8.67
CA ALA A 64 -9.33 9.09 -9.38
C ALA A 64 -10.52 8.19 -8.97
N ALA A 65 -10.35 6.87 -9.00
CA ALA A 65 -11.41 5.93 -8.62
C ALA A 65 -11.90 6.14 -7.18
N LEU A 66 -11.00 6.42 -6.24
CA LEU A 66 -11.34 6.72 -4.85
C LEU A 66 -12.07 8.06 -4.66
N ALA A 67 -11.90 9.01 -5.59
CA ALA A 67 -12.60 10.29 -5.59
C ALA A 67 -14.00 10.22 -6.24
N GLU A 68 -14.27 9.17 -7.02
CA GLU A 68 -15.58 8.95 -7.63
C GLU A 68 -16.65 8.57 -6.60
N ALA A 69 -17.89 9.00 -6.83
CA ALA A 69 -19.02 8.81 -5.91
C ALA A 69 -19.21 7.37 -5.38
N PRO A 70 -19.02 6.28 -6.19
CA PRO A 70 -19.20 4.91 -5.70
C PRO A 70 -18.29 4.55 -4.52
N LEU A 71 -17.09 5.14 -4.44
CA LEU A 71 -16.12 4.89 -3.37
C LEU A 71 -16.04 6.04 -2.37
N ALA A 72 -16.12 7.29 -2.83
CA ALA A 72 -15.97 8.47 -1.99
C ALA A 72 -17.04 8.59 -0.89
N GLN A 73 -18.21 7.96 -1.08
CA GLN A 73 -19.25 7.88 -0.05
C GLN A 73 -18.88 6.94 1.11
N PHE A 74 -17.99 5.97 0.88
CA PHE A 74 -17.60 4.96 1.87
C PHE A 74 -16.19 5.16 2.42
N TRP A 75 -15.30 5.67 1.59
CA TRP A 75 -13.88 5.79 1.84
C TRP A 75 -13.42 7.20 1.57
N SER A 76 -12.69 7.78 2.52
CA SER A 76 -12.02 9.06 2.35
C SER A 76 -10.52 8.87 2.19
N LEU A 77 -9.94 9.62 1.25
CA LEU A 77 -8.49 9.75 1.12
C LEU A 77 -7.94 10.74 2.14
N ASP A 78 -6.68 10.56 2.53
CA ASP A 78 -5.96 11.58 3.28
C ASP A 78 -5.94 12.91 2.52
N PHE A 79 -6.18 14.02 3.22
CA PHE A 79 -6.12 15.36 2.67
C PHE A 79 -4.75 15.66 2.02
N HIS A 80 -3.68 15.08 2.56
CA HIS A 80 -2.32 15.22 2.01
C HIS A 80 -1.94 14.14 0.98
N SER A 81 -2.91 13.38 0.45
CA SER A 81 -2.66 12.35 -0.55
C SER A 81 -2.16 12.97 -1.86
N ASN A 82 -0.93 12.63 -2.25
CA ASN A 82 -0.35 13.05 -3.52
C ASN A 82 -0.70 12.05 -4.65
N PRO A 83 -1.27 12.49 -5.79
CA PRO A 83 -1.54 11.65 -6.96
C PRO A 83 -0.37 10.79 -7.41
N ASP A 84 0.86 11.30 -7.34
CA ASP A 84 2.07 10.59 -7.76
C ASP A 84 2.54 9.51 -6.77
N SER A 85 2.06 9.54 -5.52
CA SER A 85 2.43 8.55 -4.50
C SER A 85 1.69 7.24 -4.72
N PRO A 86 2.38 6.12 -5.01
CA PRO A 86 1.74 4.80 -5.18
C PRO A 86 1.21 4.20 -3.87
N VAL A 87 1.45 4.88 -2.75
CA VAL A 87 0.87 4.54 -1.45
C VAL A 87 -0.27 5.51 -1.16
N LYS A 88 -1.46 4.96 -0.92
CA LYS A 88 -2.67 5.70 -0.54
C LYS A 88 -3.14 5.23 0.83
N HIS A 89 -3.51 6.18 1.68
CA HIS A 89 -4.15 5.89 2.96
C HIS A 89 -5.63 6.22 2.84
N ILE A 90 -6.48 5.21 3.01
CA ILE A 90 -7.93 5.36 3.02
C ILE A 90 -8.48 5.21 4.44
N ARG A 91 -9.56 5.93 4.73
CA ARG A 91 -10.26 5.93 6.02
C ARG A 91 -11.74 5.70 5.78
N LEU A 92 -12.44 5.20 6.79
CA LEU A 92 -13.91 5.09 6.70
C LEU A 92 -14.52 6.49 6.68
N ALA A 93 -15.33 6.76 5.67
CA ALA A 93 -16.15 7.97 5.58
C ALA A 93 -17.55 7.77 6.18
N VAL A 94 -17.97 6.51 6.37
CA VAL A 94 -19.23 6.15 7.02
C VAL A 94 -18.97 5.73 8.47
N GLY A 95 -19.65 6.40 9.39
CA GLY A 95 -19.56 6.09 10.80
C GLY A 95 -18.23 6.50 11.43
N ALA A 96 -17.88 5.81 12.52
CA ALA A 96 -16.63 6.03 13.22
C ALA A 96 -15.44 5.36 12.52
N ASN A 97 -14.37 6.14 12.26
CA ASN A 97 -13.11 5.62 11.73
C ASN A 97 -12.23 5.07 12.88
N SER A 98 -12.48 3.83 13.30
CA SER A 98 -11.72 3.14 14.36
C SER A 98 -10.86 2.00 13.81
N MET A 99 -9.81 1.61 14.55
CA MET A 99 -8.96 0.46 14.17
C MET A 99 -9.77 -0.84 14.04
N GLU A 100 -10.66 -1.11 14.99
CA GLU A 100 -11.51 -2.32 14.99
C GLU A 100 -12.40 -2.40 13.74
N ARG A 101 -13.01 -1.29 13.32
CA ARG A 101 -13.84 -1.26 12.11
C ARG A 101 -13.02 -1.43 10.83
N LEU A 102 -11.83 -0.84 10.78
CA LEU A 102 -10.92 -1.03 9.65
C LEU A 102 -10.38 -2.46 9.57
N GLU A 103 -10.16 -3.13 10.71
CA GLU A 103 -9.79 -4.55 10.76
C GLU A 103 -10.93 -5.42 10.24
N HIS A 104 -12.15 -5.18 10.70
CA HIS A 104 -13.31 -5.87 10.18
C HIS A 104 -13.51 -5.64 8.67
N ALA A 105 -13.25 -4.43 8.17
CA ALA A 105 -13.26 -4.15 6.73
C ALA A 105 -12.18 -4.93 5.95
N CYS A 106 -10.99 -5.10 6.53
CA CYS A 106 -9.94 -5.96 5.95
C CYS A 106 -10.40 -7.43 5.88
N ASP A 107 -11.04 -7.93 6.94
CA ASP A 107 -11.57 -9.31 6.96
C ASP A 107 -12.68 -9.51 5.91
N LEU A 108 -13.57 -8.53 5.75
CA LEU A 108 -14.58 -8.53 4.69
C LEU A 108 -13.96 -8.53 3.29
N ALA A 109 -12.93 -7.73 3.06
CA ALA A 109 -12.24 -7.68 1.75
C ALA A 109 -11.61 -9.04 1.38
N ALA A 110 -11.14 -9.79 2.38
CA ALA A 110 -10.61 -11.14 2.20
C ALA A 110 -11.71 -12.19 1.97
N ALA A 111 -12.92 -12.00 2.52
CA ALA A 111 -14.00 -12.99 2.49
C ALA A 111 -15.06 -12.78 1.39
N LEU A 112 -15.23 -11.56 0.88
CA LEU A 112 -16.29 -11.21 -0.08
C LEU A 112 -16.13 -11.85 -1.48
N PRO A 113 -14.90 -12.03 -2.01
CA PRO A 113 -14.70 -12.79 -3.24
C PRO A 113 -15.17 -14.24 -3.05
N ARG A 114 -16.33 -14.60 -3.64
CA ARG A 114 -16.92 -15.95 -3.51
C ARG A 114 -16.72 -16.76 -4.79
N ALA A 115 -16.25 -17.99 -4.60
CA ALA A 115 -15.89 -18.91 -5.67
C ALA A 115 -17.12 -19.72 -6.15
N ASP A 116 -17.75 -19.27 -7.23
CA ASP A 116 -18.56 -20.13 -8.08
C ASP A 116 -17.96 -20.05 -9.51
N ALA A 117 -16.86 -20.77 -9.78
CA ALA A 117 -16.04 -20.50 -10.98
C ALA A 117 -15.77 -21.72 -11.88
N SER A 118 -15.94 -21.49 -13.18
CA SER A 118 -15.41 -22.27 -14.31
C SER A 118 -14.83 -21.39 -15.43
N GLU A 119 -14.54 -20.09 -15.20
CA GLU A 119 -14.04 -19.14 -16.23
C GLU A 119 -13.06 -18.09 -15.66
N LEU A 120 -12.08 -17.65 -16.46
CA LEU A 120 -10.97 -16.75 -16.08
C LEU A 120 -11.39 -15.40 -15.47
N LYS A 121 -12.46 -14.77 -15.97
CA LYS A 121 -12.96 -13.50 -15.42
C LYS A 121 -13.56 -13.70 -14.03
N LYS A 122 -14.15 -14.89 -13.78
CA LYS A 122 -14.66 -15.29 -12.47
C LYS A 122 -13.54 -15.66 -11.50
N GLU A 123 -12.36 -16.07 -11.98
CA GLU A 123 -11.19 -16.34 -11.12
C GLU A 123 -10.68 -15.06 -10.44
N LEU A 124 -10.57 -13.95 -11.19
CA LEU A 124 -10.20 -12.66 -10.60
C LEU A 124 -11.26 -12.19 -9.60
N GLU A 125 -12.54 -12.30 -9.96
CA GLU A 125 -13.66 -11.93 -9.07
C GLU A 125 -13.74 -12.78 -7.79
N ALA A 126 -13.23 -14.02 -7.84
CA ALA A 126 -13.09 -14.92 -6.70
C ALA A 126 -11.78 -14.71 -5.91
N THR A 127 -10.85 -13.88 -6.40
CA THR A 127 -9.57 -13.65 -5.74
C THR A 127 -9.73 -12.71 -4.53
N PRO A 128 -9.33 -13.14 -3.32
CA PRO A 128 -9.43 -12.31 -2.11
C PRO A 128 -8.52 -11.08 -2.20
N VAL A 129 -9.00 -9.93 -1.69
CA VAL A 129 -8.19 -8.71 -1.60
C VAL A 129 -7.65 -8.57 -0.19
N LEU A 130 -6.34 -8.73 -0.04
CA LEU A 130 -5.66 -8.60 1.25
C LEU A 130 -5.30 -7.14 1.53
N LEU A 131 -5.92 -6.58 2.56
CA LEU A 131 -5.70 -5.22 3.03
C LEU A 131 -4.99 -5.23 4.39
N THR A 132 -4.35 -4.11 4.75
CA THR A 132 -3.71 -3.98 6.05
C THR A 132 -3.94 -2.60 6.64
N VAL A 133 -4.35 -2.58 7.91
CA VAL A 133 -4.50 -1.37 8.70
C VAL A 133 -3.11 -0.82 9.06
N ALA A 134 -2.89 0.47 8.81
CA ALA A 134 -1.69 1.17 9.21
C ALA A 134 -1.67 1.33 10.73
N ARG A 135 -0.70 0.68 11.39
CA ARG A 135 -0.52 0.74 12.84
C ARG A 135 0.66 1.64 13.18
N HIS A 136 0.41 2.58 14.10
CA HIS A 136 1.41 3.50 14.61
C HIS A 136 1.66 3.24 16.08
N THR A 137 2.92 3.19 16.50
CA THR A 137 3.26 3.09 17.91
C THR A 137 2.85 4.36 18.63
N SER A 138 2.22 4.23 19.79
CA SER A 138 1.95 5.35 20.67
C SER A 138 3.29 5.96 21.11
N ASN A 139 3.54 7.19 20.66
CA ASN A 139 4.71 7.95 21.08
C ASN A 139 4.23 9.36 21.46
N THR A 140 4.53 9.77 22.69
CA THR A 140 4.13 11.06 23.27
C THR A 140 4.71 12.27 22.53
N LEU A 141 5.74 12.07 21.68
CA LEU A 141 6.45 13.15 20.99
C LEU A 141 5.95 13.43 19.56
N ARG A 142 4.98 12.66 19.04
CA ARG A 142 4.49 12.85 17.66
C ARG A 142 2.99 12.72 17.60
N LYS A 143 2.35 13.61 16.83
CA LYS A 143 0.94 13.46 16.46
C LYS A 143 0.78 12.15 15.69
N ILE A 144 -0.06 11.26 16.22
CA ILE A 144 -0.35 9.99 15.58
C ILE A 144 -1.38 10.25 14.46
N PRO A 145 -1.14 9.80 13.23
CA PRO A 145 -2.14 9.88 12.16
C PRO A 145 -3.40 9.12 12.56
N GLU A 146 -4.56 9.58 12.08
CA GLU A 146 -5.79 8.83 12.26
C GLU A 146 -5.69 7.43 11.61
N PRO A 147 -6.35 6.40 12.20
CA PRO A 147 -6.36 5.05 11.65
C PRO A 147 -6.71 5.03 10.16
N SER A 148 -6.03 4.19 9.40
CA SER A 148 -6.25 4.06 7.94
C SER A 148 -5.90 2.67 7.45
N ILE A 149 -6.44 2.29 6.29
CA ILE A 149 -5.95 1.15 5.51
C ILE A 149 -4.91 1.67 4.52
N ARG A 150 -3.74 1.01 4.46
CA ARG A 150 -2.66 1.37 3.54
C ARG A 150 -2.77 0.56 2.26
N LEU A 151 -3.12 1.23 1.16
CA LEU A 151 -3.05 0.67 -0.19
C LEU A 151 -1.66 0.95 -0.76
N ALA A 152 -0.94 -0.09 -1.20
CA ALA A 152 0.37 0.05 -1.82
C ALA A 152 0.36 -0.65 -3.19
N LEU A 153 0.44 0.15 -4.25
CA LEU A 153 0.45 -0.35 -5.61
C LEU A 153 1.83 -0.90 -5.99
N ASN A 154 1.85 -1.86 -6.92
CA ASN A 154 3.06 -2.31 -7.57
C ASN A 154 2.93 -2.11 -9.09
N CYS A 155 4.07 -1.96 -9.78
CA CYS A 155 4.09 -1.69 -11.22
C CYS A 155 3.64 -2.87 -12.09
N SER A 156 3.59 -4.07 -11.53
CA SER A 156 3.10 -5.27 -12.23
C SER A 156 1.58 -5.45 -12.13
N MET A 157 0.89 -4.62 -11.34
CA MET A 157 -0.57 -4.68 -11.24
C MET A 157 -1.19 -4.25 -12.56
N THR A 158 -2.15 -5.05 -13.00
CA THR A 158 -2.98 -4.76 -14.16
C THR A 158 -4.11 -3.82 -13.79
N THR A 159 -4.67 -3.17 -14.81
CA THR A 159 -5.87 -2.35 -14.67
C THR A 159 -7.08 -3.15 -14.18
N ALA A 160 -7.21 -4.40 -14.61
CA ALA A 160 -8.28 -5.29 -14.18
C ALA A 160 -8.18 -5.67 -12.69
N GLU A 161 -6.97 -5.96 -12.19
CA GLU A 161 -6.75 -6.19 -10.75
C GLU A 161 -7.05 -4.93 -9.93
N LEU A 162 -6.68 -3.75 -10.43
CA LEU A 162 -7.01 -2.49 -9.75
C LEU A 162 -8.52 -2.26 -9.71
N ASP A 163 -9.22 -2.52 -10.82
CA ASP A 163 -10.68 -2.39 -10.91
C ASP A 163 -11.38 -3.39 -9.96
N HIS A 164 -10.84 -4.62 -9.83
CA HIS A 164 -11.31 -5.60 -8.85
C HIS A 164 -11.11 -5.12 -7.40
N VAL A 165 -9.96 -4.53 -7.07
CA VAL A 165 -9.72 -3.93 -5.74
C VAL A 165 -10.75 -2.84 -5.45
N CYS A 166 -11.01 -1.94 -6.40
CA CYS A 166 -12.02 -0.89 -6.27
C CYS A 166 -13.42 -1.48 -6.05
N GLU A 167 -13.78 -2.52 -6.79
CA GLU A 167 -15.08 -3.19 -6.65
C GLU A 167 -15.25 -3.88 -5.30
N VAL A 168 -14.19 -4.54 -4.79
CA VAL A 168 -14.21 -5.12 -3.44
C VAL A 168 -14.33 -4.03 -2.38
N LEU A 169 -13.58 -2.93 -2.49
CA LEU A 169 -13.70 -1.79 -1.57
C LEU A 169 -15.12 -1.21 -1.57
N ARG A 170 -15.78 -1.14 -2.73
CA ARG A 170 -17.18 -0.70 -2.83
C ARG A 170 -18.10 -1.63 -2.03
N LYS A 171 -18.03 -2.96 -2.27
CA LYS A 171 -18.85 -3.96 -1.56
C LYS A 171 -18.60 -3.97 -0.04
N VAL A 172 -17.36 -3.81 0.38
CA VAL A 172 -17.01 -3.68 1.80
C VAL A 172 -17.65 -2.41 2.38
N GLY A 173 -17.54 -1.29 1.68
CA GLY A 173 -18.15 -0.02 2.07
C GLY A 173 -19.67 -0.12 2.24
N GLU A 174 -20.36 -0.77 1.31
CA GLU A 174 -21.80 -1.03 1.37
C GLU A 174 -22.19 -1.88 2.58
N THR A 175 -21.44 -2.96 2.84
CA THR A 175 -21.66 -3.83 3.99
C THR A 175 -21.45 -3.07 5.30
N MET A 176 -20.43 -2.21 5.35
CA MET A 176 -20.10 -1.42 6.52
C MET A 176 -21.14 -0.32 6.80
N ALA A 177 -21.72 0.27 5.75
CA ALA A 177 -22.81 1.23 5.89
C ALA A 177 -24.13 0.56 6.31
N GLY A 178 -24.45 -0.62 5.78
CA GLY A 178 -25.67 -1.37 6.14
C GLY A 178 -25.72 -1.82 7.60
N ALA A 179 -24.55 -2.09 8.21
CA ALA A 179 -24.45 -2.46 9.61
C ALA A 179 -24.87 -1.32 10.58
N GLU A 180 -24.77 -0.05 10.17
CA GLU A 180 -25.20 1.09 11.00
C GLU A 180 -26.71 1.35 10.94
N ALA A 181 -27.39 0.97 9.86
CA ALA A 181 -28.84 1.18 9.73
C ALA A 181 -29.68 0.23 10.62
N THR A 182 -29.04 -0.73 11.30
CA THR A 182 -29.70 -1.77 12.11
C THR A 182 -29.53 -1.53 13.62
N LEU A 183 -28.88 -0.43 14.02
CA LEU A 183 -28.75 0.04 15.41
C LEU A 183 -29.58 1.31 15.63
#